data_AF-A0A957WAM9-F1
#
_entry.id   AF-A0A957WAM9-F1
#
_cell.length_a   1.000
_cell.length_b   1.000
_cell.length_c   1.000
_cell.angle_alpha   90.00
_cell.angle_beta   90.00
_cell.angle_gamma   90.00
#
_symmetry.space_group_name_H-M   'P 1'
#
loop_
_entity.id
_entity.type
_entity.pdbx_description
1 polymer ?
#
loop_
_entity_poly.entity_id
_entity_poly.type
_entity_poly.pdbx_seq_one_letter_code
_entity_poly.pdbx_strand_id
1 'polypeptide(L)'
;PRWRTMIANQFGPLDLFVTENPYVAKLMADTYPVVRPVALINDDEKIPIDGAMVRRAMAQGDGWRDLVPAVVADYLTTHHLDDRFRREFGLQTLALDTFVAHRRDNADEESS
;
A
#
# COMPACT_ATOMS: atom_id res chain seq x y z
N PRO A 1 -0.75 13.64 20.02
CA PRO A 1 -0.97 12.21 20.37
C PRO A 1 0.34 11.46 20.64
N ARG A 2 0.28 10.41 21.47
CA ARG A 2 1.46 9.64 21.92
C ARG A 2 2.31 9.08 20.77
N TRP A 3 1.68 8.75 19.63
CA TRP A 3 2.37 8.24 18.45
C TRP A 3 3.40 9.24 17.88
N ARG A 4 3.05 10.53 17.77
CA ARG A 4 3.98 11.58 17.29
C ARG A 4 5.25 11.63 18.14
N THR A 5 5.10 11.63 19.46
CA THR A 5 6.23 11.65 20.41
C THR A 5 7.08 10.38 20.31
N MET A 6 6.46 9.22 20.11
CA MET A 6 7.18 7.97 19.90
C MET A 6 8.04 8.02 18.63
N ILE A 7 7.48 8.51 17.52
CA ILE A 7 8.23 8.69 16.26
C ILE A 7 9.38 9.67 16.45
N ALA A 8 9.13 10.82 17.08
CA ALA A 8 10.15 11.83 17.36
C ALA A 8 11.32 11.28 18.19
N ASN A 9 11.02 10.48 19.22
CA ASN A 9 12.04 9.87 20.06
C ASN A 9 12.81 8.76 19.34
N GLN A 10 12.16 8.01 18.45
CA GLN A 10 12.78 6.88 17.74
C GLN A 10 13.76 7.35 16.66
N PHE A 11 13.41 8.42 15.94
CA PHE A 11 14.17 8.87 14.77
C PHE A 11 14.95 10.16 15.01
N GLY A 12 14.67 10.90 16.10
CA GLY A 12 15.35 12.15 16.39
C GLY A 12 15.08 13.21 15.31
N PRO A 13 16.02 14.13 15.04
CA PRO A 13 15.87 15.13 14.00
C PRO A 13 15.91 14.47 12.61
N LEU A 14 14.98 14.86 11.75
CA LEU A 14 14.91 14.43 10.36
C LEU A 14 14.77 15.67 9.46
N ASP A 15 15.44 15.63 8.30
CA ASP A 15 15.30 16.69 7.29
C ASP A 15 13.92 16.65 6.61
N LEU A 16 13.34 15.46 6.49
CA LEU A 16 12.06 15.27 5.81
C LEU A 16 11.28 14.06 6.34
N PHE A 17 9.96 14.24 6.47
CA PHE A 17 9.00 13.17 6.76
C PHE A 17 8.08 12.96 5.55
N VAL A 18 8.16 11.79 4.91
CA VAL A 18 7.48 11.54 3.64
C VAL A 18 6.21 10.70 3.84
N THR A 19 5.04 11.18 3.42
CA THR A 19 3.76 10.45 3.56
C THR A 19 2.68 10.92 2.57
N GLU A 20 1.90 9.98 2.04
CA GLU A 20 0.65 10.27 1.28
C GLU A 20 -0.60 10.33 2.18
N ASN A 21 -0.50 9.94 3.46
CA ASN A 21 -1.66 9.94 4.35
C ASN A 21 -1.90 11.35 4.93
N PRO A 22 -3.05 12.03 4.62
CA PRO A 22 -3.29 13.40 5.04
C PRO A 22 -3.40 13.58 6.57
N TYR A 23 -3.92 12.56 7.27
CA TYR A 23 -3.99 12.58 8.72
C TYR A 23 -2.59 12.56 9.33
N VAL A 24 -1.72 11.68 8.84
CA VAL A 24 -0.33 11.58 9.30
C VAL A 24 0.44 12.85 8.95
N ALA A 25 0.23 13.41 7.75
CA ALA A 25 0.85 14.66 7.33
C ALA A 25 0.52 15.80 8.30
N LYS A 26 -0.76 16.03 8.57
CA LYS A 26 -1.21 17.04 9.54
C LYS A 26 -0.68 16.75 10.95
N LEU A 27 -0.62 15.48 11.32
CA LEU A 27 -0.15 15.07 12.63
C LEU A 27 1.34 15.36 12.83
N MET A 28 2.17 15.21 11.79
CA MET A 28 3.63 15.35 11.88
C MET A 28 4.15 16.74 11.48
N ALA A 29 3.31 17.59 10.87
CA ALA A 29 3.69 18.93 10.41
C ALA A 29 4.29 19.84 11.50
N ASP A 30 3.91 19.65 12.76
CA ASP A 30 4.47 20.40 13.91
C ASP A 30 5.86 19.90 14.35
N THR A 31 6.32 18.78 13.80
CA THR A 31 7.54 18.07 14.24
C THR A 31 8.59 17.98 13.14
N TYR A 32 8.17 17.78 11.90
CA TYR A 32 9.06 17.65 10.75
C TYR A 32 8.53 18.41 9.54
N PRO A 33 9.41 18.83 8.62
CA PRO A 33 9.00 19.15 7.25
C PRO A 33 8.33 17.92 6.61
N VAL A 34 7.13 18.09 6.06
CA VAL A 34 6.35 16.99 5.47
C VAL A 34 6.25 17.15 3.95
N VAL A 35 6.54 16.08 3.21
CA VAL A 35 6.41 16.03 1.74
C VAL A 35 5.63 14.79 1.30
N ARG A 36 4.90 14.93 0.19
CA ARG A 36 4.20 13.83 -0.48
C ARG A 36 5.16 13.01 -1.35
N PRO A 37 5.17 11.66 -1.26
CA PRO A 37 6.00 10.79 -2.10
C PRO A 37 5.99 11.13 -3.59
N VAL A 38 4.81 11.46 -4.15
CA VAL A 38 4.68 11.74 -5.59
C VAL A 38 5.50 12.95 -6.08
N ALA A 39 5.91 13.83 -5.17
CA ALA A 39 6.76 14.98 -5.47
C ALA A 39 8.26 14.63 -5.55
N LEU A 40 8.64 13.41 -5.16
CA LEU A 40 10.03 12.94 -5.11
C LEU A 40 10.40 11.98 -6.24
N ILE A 41 9.43 11.54 -7.04
CA ILE A 41 9.60 10.53 -8.09
C ILE A 41 9.21 11.17 -9.42
N ASN A 42 10.06 11.05 -10.45
CA ASN A 42 9.74 11.55 -11.78
C ASN A 42 8.58 10.75 -12.39
N ASP A 43 7.82 11.37 -13.30
CA ASP A 43 6.62 10.73 -13.86
C ASP A 43 6.92 9.43 -14.62
N ASP A 44 8.08 9.34 -15.28
CA ASP A 44 8.55 8.16 -16.02
C ASP A 44 9.04 7.02 -15.12
N GLU A 45 9.29 7.31 -13.84
CA GLU A 45 9.67 6.32 -12.82
C GLU A 45 8.47 5.80 -12.02
N LYS A 46 7.28 6.40 -12.20
CA LYS A 46 6.05 6.01 -11.50
C LYS A 46 5.48 4.73 -12.09
N ILE A 47 5.51 3.66 -11.30
CA ILE A 47 4.90 2.38 -11.64
C ILE A 47 3.51 2.30 -10.98
N PRO A 48 2.42 2.07 -11.74
CA PRO A 48 1.06 2.02 -11.21
C PRO A 48 0.77 0.65 -10.57
N ILE A 49 1.51 0.33 -9.50
CA ILE A 49 1.32 -0.89 -8.70
C ILE A 49 0.96 -0.47 -7.28
N ASP A 50 -0.07 -1.13 -6.73
CA ASP A 50 -0.42 -1.00 -5.32
C ASP A 50 -0.48 -2.36 -4.61
N GLY A 51 -0.53 -2.32 -3.28
CA GLY A 51 -0.59 -3.54 -2.48
C GLY A 51 -1.90 -4.32 -2.63
N ALA A 52 -2.98 -3.72 -3.13
CA ALA A 52 -4.23 -4.42 -3.38
C ALA A 52 -4.10 -5.32 -4.62
N MET A 53 -3.42 -4.86 -5.67
CA MET A 53 -3.08 -5.66 -6.85
C MET A 53 -2.28 -6.91 -6.47
N VAL A 54 -1.23 -6.74 -5.66
CA VAL A 54 -0.39 -7.85 -5.18
C VAL A 54 -1.21 -8.87 -4.39
N ARG A 55 -2.01 -8.41 -3.43
CA ARG A 55 -2.85 -9.31 -2.60
C ARG A 55 -3.93 -10.02 -3.41
N ARG A 56 -4.52 -9.36 -4.41
CA ARG A 56 -5.46 -9.99 -5.34
C ARG A 56 -4.79 -11.13 -6.11
N ALA A 57 -3.62 -10.88 -6.69
CA ALA A 57 -2.85 -11.89 -7.42
C ALA A 57 -2.45 -13.07 -6.50
N MET A 58 -2.01 -12.80 -5.27
CA MET A 58 -1.74 -13.85 -4.27
C MET A 58 -2.98 -14.68 -3.95
N ALA A 59 -4.14 -14.05 -3.79
CA ALA A 59 -5.40 -14.74 -3.52
C ALA A 59 -5.83 -15.65 -4.68
N GLN A 60 -5.60 -15.22 -5.93
CA GLN A 60 -5.82 -16.02 -7.13
C GLN A 60 -4.82 -17.20 -7.21
N GLY A 61 -3.61 -17.00 -6.69
CA GLY A 61 -2.59 -18.04 -6.52
C GLY A 61 -1.43 -17.96 -7.49
N ASP A 62 -1.32 -16.91 -8.30
CA ASP A 62 -0.23 -16.74 -9.26
C ASP A 62 -0.02 -15.24 -9.62
N GLY A 63 1.03 -14.92 -10.37
CA GLY A 63 1.28 -13.59 -10.98
C GLY A 63 1.72 -12.48 -10.02
N TRP A 64 1.66 -12.71 -8.71
CA TRP A 64 2.02 -11.70 -7.71
C TRP A 64 3.53 -11.43 -7.62
N ARG A 65 4.36 -12.40 -8.04
CA ARG A 65 5.83 -12.30 -7.99
C ARG A 65 6.35 -11.20 -8.92
N ASP A 66 5.70 -11.02 -10.06
CA ASP A 66 6.06 -9.99 -11.05
C ASP A 66 5.69 -8.57 -10.60
N LEU A 67 4.87 -8.45 -9.54
CA LEU A 67 4.42 -7.17 -8.99
C LEU A 67 5.29 -6.66 -7.85
N VAL A 68 6.32 -7.42 -7.45
CA VAL A 68 7.20 -7.07 -6.34
C VAL A 68 8.67 -7.27 -6.72
N PRO A 69 9.62 -6.55 -6.11
CA PRO A 69 11.04 -6.83 -6.29
C PRO A 69 11.38 -8.29 -5.93
N ALA A 70 12.33 -8.90 -6.64
CA ALA A 70 12.71 -10.31 -6.45
C ALA A 70 13.02 -10.67 -4.99
N VAL A 71 13.76 -9.82 -4.28
CA VAL A 71 14.08 -10.00 -2.85
C VAL A 71 12.83 -10.08 -1.96
N VAL A 72 11.76 -9.38 -2.31
CA VAL A 72 10.48 -9.45 -1.60
C VAL A 72 9.75 -10.75 -1.92
N ALA A 73 9.75 -11.18 -3.19
CA ALA A 73 9.17 -12.46 -3.58
C ALA A 73 9.87 -13.63 -2.88
N ASP A 74 11.20 -13.59 -2.81
CA ASP A 74 12.02 -14.60 -2.14
C ASP A 74 11.71 -14.65 -0.64
N TYR A 75 11.63 -13.49 0.02
CA TYR A 75 11.26 -13.40 1.43
C TYR A 75 9.87 -13.99 1.70
N LEU A 76 8.87 -13.60 0.90
CA LEU A 76 7.49 -14.04 1.09
C LEU A 76 7.34 -15.56 0.92
N THR A 77 7.97 -16.14 -0.11
CA THR A 77 7.92 -17.59 -0.35
C THR A 77 8.75 -18.38 0.67
N THR A 78 9.94 -17.91 1.03
CA THR A 78 10.79 -18.59 2.04
C THR A 78 10.07 -18.72 3.38
N HIS A 79 9.25 -17.74 3.73
CA HIS A 79 8.47 -17.73 4.96
C HIS A 79 7.02 -18.22 4.79
N HIS A 80 6.67 -18.78 3.62
CA HIS A 80 5.32 -19.28 3.29
C HIS A 80 4.19 -18.26 3.55
N LEU A 81 4.49 -16.97 3.39
CA LEU A 81 3.56 -15.88 3.69
C LEU A 81 2.52 -15.71 2.59
N ASP A 82 2.88 -16.02 1.35
CA ASP A 82 1.99 -16.13 0.20
C ASP A 82 0.95 -17.26 0.38
N ASP A 83 1.41 -18.46 0.71
CA ASP A 83 0.54 -19.61 0.97
C ASP A 83 -0.40 -19.35 2.15
N ARG A 84 0.16 -18.80 3.23
CA ARG A 84 -0.60 -18.41 4.43
C ARG A 84 -1.65 -17.36 4.08
N PHE A 85 -1.27 -16.31 3.35
CA PHE A 85 -2.19 -15.25 2.94
C PHE A 85 -3.35 -15.81 2.12
N ARG A 86 -3.07 -16.65 1.13
CA ARG A 86 -4.09 -17.27 0.29
C ARG A 86 -5.06 -18.12 1.12
N ARG A 87 -4.55 -18.94 2.03
CA ARG A 87 -5.36 -19.82 2.88
C ARG A 87 -6.23 -19.05 3.87
N GLU A 88 -5.68 -18.02 4.52
CA GLU A 88 -6.37 -17.30 5.61
C GLU A 88 -7.25 -16.15 5.09
N PHE A 89 -6.86 -15.48 4.01
CA PHE A 89 -7.47 -14.21 3.56
C PHE A 89 -7.84 -14.20 2.07
N GLY A 90 -7.52 -15.24 1.30
CA GLY A 90 -7.72 -15.24 -0.15
C GLY A 90 -9.17 -15.03 -0.55
N LEU A 91 -10.11 -15.82 0.00
CA LEU A 91 -11.53 -15.69 -0.31
C LEU A 91 -12.10 -14.31 0.05
N GLN A 92 -11.74 -13.79 1.23
CA GLN A 92 -12.19 -12.46 1.68
C GLN A 92 -11.68 -11.36 0.75
N THR A 93 -10.42 -11.47 0.32
CA THR A 93 -9.80 -10.52 -0.60
C THR A 93 -10.51 -10.52 -1.96
N LEU A 94 -10.79 -11.70 -2.52
CA LEU A 94 -11.49 -11.82 -3.80
C LEU A 94 -12.94 -11.32 -3.72
N ALA A 95 -13.65 -11.65 -2.64
CA ALA A 95 -15.02 -11.18 -2.44
C ALA A 95 -15.09 -9.64 -2.35
N LEU A 96 -14.22 -9.03 -1.53
CA LEU A 96 -14.15 -7.57 -1.39
C LEU A 96 -13.85 -6.89 -2.73
N ASP A 97 -12.98 -7.50 -3.51
CA ASP A 97 -12.61 -6.98 -4.83
C ASP A 97 -13.79 -6.95 -5.81
N THR A 98 -14.56 -8.04 -5.86
CA THR A 98 -15.79 -8.11 -6.68
C THR A 98 -16.79 -7.02 -6.29
N PHE A 99 -16.99 -6.78 -4.99
CA PHE A 99 -17.89 -5.72 -4.52
C PHE A 99 -17.40 -4.30 -4.85
N VAL A 100 -16.09 -4.07 -4.82
CA VAL A 100 -15.51 -2.77 -5.19
C VAL A 100 -15.63 -2.54 -6.70
N ALA A 101 -15.36 -3.55 -7.51
CA ALA A 101 -15.53 -3.48 -8.97
C ALA A 101 -16.99 -3.15 -9.33
N HIS A 102 -17.95 -3.91 -8.79
CA HIS A 102 -19.37 -3.68 -9.07
C HIS A 102 -19.87 -2.28 -8.65
N ARG A 103 -19.32 -1.70 -7.56
CA ARG A 103 -19.65 -0.33 -7.15
C ARG A 103 -19.09 0.72 -8.11
N ARG A 104 -17.94 0.48 -8.75
CA ARG A 104 -17.35 1.42 -9.72
C ARG A 104 -18.19 1.45 -11.01
N ASP A 105 -18.55 0.28 -11.53
CA ASP A 105 -19.35 0.18 -12.76
C ASP A 105 -20.70 0.92 -12.64
N ASN A 106 -21.38 0.77 -11.50
CA ASN A 106 -22.66 1.46 -11.26
C ASN A 106 -22.51 3.00 -11.13
N ALA A 107 -21.36 3.51 -10.69
CA ALA A 107 -21.14 4.96 -10.54
C ALA A 107 -20.81 5.65 -11.88
N ASP A 108 -20.21 4.91 -12.81
CA ASP A 108 -19.91 5.38 -14.17
C ASP A 108 -21.18 5.37 -15.06
N GLU A 109 -22.11 4.43 -14.83
CA GLU A 109 -23.43 4.40 -15.48
C GLU A 109 -24.37 5.54 -15.04
N GLU A 110 -24.30 6.00 -13.79
CA GLU A 110 -25.14 7.12 -13.29
C GLU A 110 -24.60 8.52 -13.69
N SER A 111 -23.37 8.59 -14.21
CA SER A 111 -22.71 9.85 -14.61
C SER A 111 -22.73 10.13 -16.12
N SER A 112 -23.39 9.27 -16.91
CA SER A 112 -23.52 9.36 -18.38
C SER A 112 -24.96 9.62 -18.81
#